data_AF-A0A557QSQ1-F1
#
_entry.id   AF-A0A557QSQ1-F1
#
_cell.length_a   1.000
_cell.length_b   1.000
_cell.length_c   1.000
_cell.angle_alpha   90.00
_cell.angle_beta   90.00
_cell.angle_gamma   90.00
#
_symmetry.space_group_name_H-M   'P 1'
#
loop_
_entity.id
_entity.type
_entity.pdbx_description
1 polymer ?
#
loop_
_entity_poly.entity_id
_entity_poly.type
_entity_poly.pdbx_seq_one_letter_code
_entity_poly.pdbx_strand_id
1 'polypeptide(L)'
;MNFNRLHEEETERLALLSSSLGKVTQAVSDVILHGYEDQPRDSEATYRTLLEKVIGELNVSLRLMYGAGDIERSNVAMHEDARCDSVMLDLHHQEGVRRFEFVPRLASDRKE
;
A
#
# COMPACT_ATOMS: atom_id res chain seq x y z
N MET A 1 -8.36 -17.74 -24.41
CA MET A 1 -6.96 -17.63 -23.93
C MET A 1 -6.65 -16.16 -23.76
N ASN A 2 -6.31 -15.75 -22.54
CA ASN A 2 -5.81 -14.39 -22.28
C ASN A 2 -4.47 -14.18 -23.02
N PHE A 3 -4.29 -13.03 -23.69
CA PHE A 3 -3.07 -12.70 -24.45
C PHE A 3 -1.80 -12.75 -23.58
N ASN A 4 -1.94 -12.36 -22.31
CA ASN A 4 -0.87 -12.34 -21.31
C ASN A 4 -0.72 -13.66 -20.53
N ARG A 5 -1.49 -14.70 -20.89
CA ARG A 5 -1.49 -16.03 -20.23
C ARG A 5 -1.84 -16.02 -18.74
N LEU A 6 -2.44 -14.94 -18.25
CA LEU A 6 -2.97 -14.91 -16.90
C LEU A 6 -4.24 -15.76 -16.80
N HIS A 7 -4.32 -16.49 -15.71
CA HIS A 7 -5.56 -17.08 -15.23
C HIS A 7 -6.57 -15.98 -14.88
N GLU A 8 -7.86 -16.35 -14.85
CA GLU A 8 -8.94 -15.39 -14.55
C GLU A 8 -8.77 -14.83 -13.14
N GLU A 9 -8.42 -15.68 -12.18
CA GLU A 9 -8.19 -15.30 -10.79
C GLU A 9 -6.98 -14.38 -10.60
N GLU A 10 -5.91 -14.55 -11.40
CA GLU A 10 -4.75 -13.64 -11.40
C GLU A 10 -5.14 -12.27 -11.97
N THR A 11 -5.96 -12.28 -13.03
CA THR A 11 -6.49 -11.06 -13.66
C THR A 11 -7.35 -10.27 -12.69
N GLU A 12 -8.21 -10.93 -11.92
CA GLU A 12 -9.04 -10.29 -10.89
C GLU A 12 -8.20 -9.66 -9.78
N ARG A 13 -7.20 -10.37 -9.27
CA ARG A 13 -6.31 -9.84 -8.21
C ARG A 13 -5.49 -8.65 -8.71
N LEU A 14 -4.99 -8.70 -9.94
CA LEU A 14 -4.30 -7.56 -10.57
C LEU A 14 -5.23 -6.37 -10.83
N ALA A 15 -6.48 -6.61 -11.24
CA ALA A 15 -7.46 -5.56 -11.41
C ALA A 15 -7.79 -4.89 -10.06
N LEU A 16 -7.91 -5.67 -8.99
CA LEU A 16 -8.12 -5.16 -7.63
C LEU A 16 -6.92 -4.33 -7.15
N LEU A 17 -5.69 -4.82 -7.35
CA LEU A 17 -4.46 -4.07 -7.05
C LEU A 17 -4.43 -2.73 -7.81
N SER A 18 -4.68 -2.76 -9.12
CA SER A 18 -4.68 -1.58 -9.97
C SER A 18 -5.72 -0.54 -9.53
N SER A 19 -6.93 -0.99 -9.20
CA SER A 19 -7.99 -0.12 -8.65
C SER A 19 -7.56 0.57 -7.36
N SER A 20 -6.99 -0.18 -6.41
CA SER A 20 -6.48 0.39 -5.15
C SER A 20 -5.35 1.39 -5.39
N LEU A 21 -4.43 1.12 -6.31
CA LEU A 21 -3.36 2.06 -6.66
C LEU A 21 -3.89 3.37 -7.24
N GLY A 22 -4.92 3.32 -8.09
CA GLY A 22 -5.59 4.51 -8.62
C GLY A 22 -6.20 5.35 -7.50
N LYS A 23 -6.89 4.72 -6.54
CA LYS A 23 -7.46 5.42 -5.37
C LYS A 23 -6.39 6.04 -4.47
N VAL A 24 -5.29 5.34 -4.21
CA VAL A 24 -4.16 5.87 -3.44
C VAL A 24 -3.55 7.09 -4.12
N THR A 25 -3.36 7.03 -5.44
CA THR A 25 -2.85 8.15 -6.23
C THR A 25 -3.74 9.39 -6.09
N GLN A 26 -5.07 9.21 -6.18
CA GLN A 26 -6.03 10.29 -5.97
C GLN A 26 -5.95 10.85 -4.54
N ALA A 27 -6.01 9.99 -3.51
CA ALA A 27 -5.99 10.43 -2.12
C ALA A 27 -4.70 11.15 -1.73
N VAL A 28 -3.54 10.72 -2.25
CA VAL A 28 -2.26 11.42 -2.06
C VAL A 28 -2.31 12.80 -2.72
N SER A 29 -2.85 12.90 -3.93
CA SER A 29 -3.01 14.18 -4.62
C SER A 29 -3.89 15.14 -3.83
N ASP A 30 -5.00 14.62 -3.28
CA ASP A 30 -5.91 15.40 -2.45
C ASP A 30 -5.22 15.90 -1.16
N VAL A 31 -4.44 15.05 -0.47
CA VAL A 31 -3.65 15.45 0.70
C VAL A 31 -2.62 16.53 0.35
N ILE A 32 -1.97 16.45 -0.81
CA ILE A 32 -1.00 17.47 -1.25
C ILE A 32 -1.69 18.81 -1.47
N LEU A 33 -2.90 18.81 -2.06
CA LEU A 33 -3.64 20.03 -2.40
C LEU A 33 -4.34 20.67 -1.20
N HIS A 34 -4.85 19.87 -0.28
CA HIS A 34 -5.75 20.32 0.79
C HIS A 34 -5.15 20.18 2.20
N GLY A 35 -4.13 19.34 2.38
CA GLY A 35 -3.57 18.99 3.67
C GLY A 35 -4.30 17.83 4.35
N TYR A 36 -3.67 17.24 5.36
CA TYR A 36 -4.16 16.01 6.01
C TYR A 36 -5.48 16.19 6.79
N GLU A 37 -5.63 17.32 7.48
CA GLU A 37 -6.73 17.53 8.44
C GLU A 37 -7.94 18.23 7.81
N ASP A 38 -7.86 18.63 6.54
CA ASP A 38 -9.00 19.20 5.82
C ASP A 38 -10.01 18.09 5.42
N GLN A 39 -11.23 18.50 5.08
CA GLN A 39 -12.34 17.62 4.73
C GLN A 39 -12.89 17.97 3.34
N PRO A 40 -13.16 16.96 2.48
CA PRO A 40 -13.94 17.19 1.28
C PRO A 40 -15.33 17.72 1.64
N ARG A 41 -15.89 18.57 0.78
CA ARG A 41 -17.19 19.24 1.00
C ARG A 41 -18.34 18.30 1.39
N ASP A 42 -18.33 17.08 0.86
CA ASP A 42 -19.40 16.09 1.04
C ASP A 42 -18.96 14.88 1.89
N SER A 43 -17.97 15.08 2.78
CA SER A 43 -17.39 14.02 3.61
C SER A 43 -17.11 14.50 5.02
N GLU A 44 -17.56 13.71 6.01
CA GLU A 44 -17.18 13.89 7.43
C GLU A 44 -15.77 13.35 7.73
N ALA A 45 -15.18 12.57 6.80
CA ALA A 45 -13.83 12.06 6.93
C ALA A 45 -12.80 13.09 6.45
N THR A 46 -11.70 13.21 7.19
CA THR A 46 -10.53 14.00 6.77
C THR A 46 -9.79 13.33 5.63
N TYR A 47 -8.99 14.09 4.88
CA TYR A 47 -8.11 13.51 3.85
C TYR A 47 -7.13 12.49 4.42
N ARG A 48 -6.69 12.64 5.68
CA ARG A 48 -5.94 11.59 6.42
C ARG A 48 -6.73 10.29 6.51
N THR A 49 -7.96 10.35 7.01
CA THR A 49 -8.82 9.16 7.16
C THR A 49 -9.09 8.49 5.82
N LEU A 50 -9.29 9.28 4.76
CA LEU A 50 -9.50 8.77 3.41
C LEU A 50 -8.25 8.09 2.85
N LEU A 51 -7.07 8.68 3.06
CA LEU A 51 -5.79 8.07 2.69
C LEU A 51 -5.55 6.74 3.42
N GLU A 52 -5.75 6.72 4.74
CA GLU A 52 -5.61 5.51 5.56
C GLU A 52 -6.54 4.39 5.09
N LYS A 53 -7.79 4.73 4.74
CA LYS A 53 -8.75 3.78 4.17
C LYS A 53 -8.23 3.14 2.88
N VAL A 54 -7.78 3.94 1.90
CA VAL A 54 -7.34 3.41 0.61
C VAL A 54 -6.00 2.67 0.70
N ILE A 55 -5.11 3.04 1.63
CA ILE A 55 -3.92 2.25 1.98
C ILE A 55 -4.34 0.89 2.57
N GLY A 56 -5.38 0.87 3.41
CA GLY A 56 -5.97 -0.37 3.93
C GLY A 56 -6.46 -1.29 2.81
N GLU A 57 -7.16 -0.75 1.81
CA GLU A 57 -7.60 -1.48 0.62
C GLU A 57 -6.40 -2.04 -0.18
N LEU A 58 -5.38 -1.22 -0.43
CA LEU A 58 -4.14 -1.66 -1.09
C LEU A 58 -3.48 -2.83 -0.35
N ASN A 59 -3.41 -2.77 0.98
CA ASN A 59 -2.86 -3.85 1.81
C ASN A 59 -3.68 -5.14 1.75
N VAL A 60 -5.00 -5.07 1.53
CA VAL A 60 -5.82 -6.27 1.28
C VAL A 60 -5.47 -6.87 -0.08
N SER A 61 -5.37 -6.05 -1.13
CA SER A 61 -5.00 -6.49 -2.48
C SER A 61 -3.64 -7.19 -2.48
N LEU A 62 -2.63 -6.60 -1.83
CA LEU A 62 -1.30 -7.21 -1.69
C LEU A 62 -1.35 -8.55 -0.93
N ARG A 63 -2.12 -8.63 0.16
CA ARG A 63 -2.28 -9.89 0.92
C ARG A 63 -2.93 -11.01 0.10
N LEU A 64 -3.89 -10.69 -0.76
CA LEU A 64 -4.50 -11.66 -1.66
C LEU A 64 -3.47 -12.20 -2.66
N MET A 65 -2.64 -11.34 -3.23
CA MET A 65 -1.59 -11.74 -4.16
C MET A 65 -0.52 -12.62 -3.48
N TYR A 66 -0.07 -12.26 -2.27
CA TYR A 66 0.83 -13.11 -1.49
C TYR A 66 0.20 -14.46 -1.14
N GLY A 67 -1.07 -14.45 -0.71
CA GLY A 67 -1.78 -15.66 -0.32
C GLY A 67 -2.01 -16.62 -1.49
N ALA A 68 -2.13 -16.10 -2.71
CA ALA A 68 -2.27 -16.87 -3.93
C ALA A 68 -0.92 -17.31 -4.55
N GLY A 69 0.19 -16.71 -4.12
CA GLY A 69 1.51 -16.96 -4.69
C GLY A 69 1.79 -16.23 -6.01
N ASP A 70 0.98 -15.22 -6.37
CA ASP A 70 1.22 -14.40 -7.57
C ASP A 70 2.55 -13.64 -7.48
N ILE A 71 2.87 -13.21 -6.25
CA ILE A 71 4.14 -12.58 -5.89
C ILE A 71 4.56 -13.10 -4.52
N GLU A 72 5.87 -13.11 -4.28
CA GLU A 72 6.45 -13.63 -3.05
C GLU A 72 6.76 -12.50 -2.06
N ARG A 73 6.32 -12.66 -0.81
CA ARG A 73 6.49 -11.65 0.25
C ARG A 73 7.96 -11.44 0.60
N SER A 74 8.76 -12.51 0.63
CA SER A 74 10.20 -12.41 0.93
C SER A 74 10.95 -11.60 -0.14
N ASN A 75 10.62 -11.81 -1.42
CA ASN A 75 11.21 -11.05 -2.53
C ASN A 75 10.83 -9.56 -2.45
N VAL A 76 9.59 -9.23 -2.12
CA VAL A 76 9.18 -7.83 -1.93
C VAL A 76 9.94 -7.18 -0.77
N ALA A 77 10.06 -7.85 0.38
CA ALA A 77 10.81 -7.32 1.53
C ALA A 77 12.29 -7.04 1.18
N MET A 78 12.95 -7.93 0.43
CA MET A 78 14.32 -7.69 -0.04
C MET A 78 14.43 -6.43 -0.92
N HIS A 79 13.42 -6.16 -1.75
CA HIS A 79 13.38 -4.94 -2.55
C HIS A 79 13.07 -3.69 -1.73
N GLU A 80 12.23 -3.80 -0.70
CA GLU A 80 11.95 -2.71 0.24
C GLU A 80 13.22 -2.28 1.00
N ASP A 81 13.98 -3.23 1.53
CA ASP A 81 15.23 -2.97 2.24
C ASP A 81 16.24 -2.25 1.34
N ALA A 82 16.46 -2.78 0.14
CA ALA A 82 17.35 -2.15 -0.84
C ALA A 82 16.87 -0.76 -1.26
N ARG A 83 15.55 -0.54 -1.34
CA ARG A 83 14.97 0.76 -1.72
C ARG A 83 15.10 1.78 -0.59
N CYS A 84 14.88 1.39 0.67
CA CYS A 84 15.01 2.27 1.82
C CYS A 84 16.38 2.95 1.88
N ASP A 85 17.43 2.18 1.58
CA ASP A 85 18.81 2.68 1.56
C ASP A 85 19.03 3.78 0.52
N SER A 86 18.35 3.71 -0.63
CA SER A 86 18.45 4.73 -1.68
C SER A 86 17.53 5.93 -1.45
N VAL A 87 16.28 5.70 -1.01
CA VAL A 87 15.28 6.79 -0.88
C VAL A 87 15.62 7.76 0.25
N MET A 88 16.25 7.30 1.33
CA MET A 88 16.68 8.19 2.41
C MET A 88 17.71 9.24 1.95
N LEU A 89 18.41 9.01 0.83
CA LEU A 89 19.29 10.01 0.23
C LEU A 89 18.51 11.12 -0.49
N ASP A 90 17.35 10.79 -1.05
CA ASP A 90 16.52 11.70 -1.86
C ASP A 90 15.58 12.57 -1.00
N LEU A 91 15.24 12.11 0.21
CA LEU A 91 14.27 12.79 1.07
C LEU A 91 14.96 13.76 2.06
N HIS A 92 15.24 14.98 1.60
CA HIS A 92 16.04 15.98 2.34
C HIS A 92 15.38 16.62 3.58
N HIS A 93 14.08 16.40 3.81
CA HIS A 93 13.33 17.05 4.92
C HIS A 93 12.80 16.06 5.97
N GLN A 94 13.39 14.87 6.09
CA GLN A 94 12.90 13.80 6.96
C GLN A 94 13.59 13.74 8.33
N GLU A 95 14.05 14.89 8.86
CA GLU A 95 14.67 14.94 10.19
C GLU A 95 13.72 14.32 11.24
N GLY A 96 14.12 13.19 11.83
CA GLY A 96 13.35 12.50 12.86
C GLY A 96 12.58 11.25 12.41
N VAL A 97 12.48 10.96 11.11
CA VAL A 97 11.95 9.66 10.64
C VAL A 97 13.04 8.60 10.85
N ARG A 98 12.87 7.76 11.88
CA ARG A 98 13.79 6.63 12.10
C ARG A 98 13.67 5.66 10.94
N ARG A 99 14.81 5.10 10.51
CA ARG A 99 14.89 3.96 9.59
C ARG A 99 13.86 2.92 10.05
N PHE A 100 13.03 2.44 9.13
CA PHE A 100 11.97 1.49 9.45
C PHE A 100 12.58 0.29 10.21
N GLU A 101 12.24 0.15 11.48
CA GLU A 101 12.19 -1.18 12.09
C GLU A 101 10.88 -1.78 11.61
N PHE A 102 10.96 -2.74 10.70
CA PHE A 102 9.81 -3.53 10.31
C PHE A 102 9.25 -4.16 11.59
N VAL A 103 8.11 -3.66 12.08
CA VAL A 103 7.36 -4.30 13.17
C VAL A 103 6.58 -5.42 12.50
N PRO A 104 6.98 -6.70 12.64
CA PRO A 104 6.14 -7.78 12.16
C PRO A 104 4.86 -7.68 12.98
N ARG A 105 3.69 -7.50 12.35
CA ARG A 105 2.45 -7.77 13.06
C ARG A 105 2.54 -9.21 13.54
N LEU A 106 2.51 -9.33 14.87
CA LEU A 106 2.63 -10.55 15.64
C LEU A 106 1.95 -11.72 14.94
N ALA A 107 2.74 -12.74 14.64
CA ALA A 107 2.26 -14.10 14.59
C ALA A 107 1.83 -14.52 16.01
N SER A 108 0.69 -14.05 16.50
CA SER A 108 0.02 -14.60 17.68
C SER A 108 -1.39 -14.03 17.78
N ASP A 109 -2.34 -14.71 17.15
CA ASP A 109 -3.64 -15.04 17.76
C ASP A 109 -4.32 -16.09 16.88
N ARG A 110 -3.68 -17.27 16.80
CA ARG A 110 -4.42 -18.52 16.85
C ARG A 110 -4.24 -19.05 18.26
N LYS A 111 -5.14 -18.67 19.15
CA LYS A 111 -5.50 -19.55 20.25
C LYS A 111 -6.50 -20.57 19.72
N GLU A 112 -6.29 -21.77 20.19
CA GLU A 112 -6.98 -23.05 19.98
C GLU A 112 -8.50 -22.96 19.71
#